data_AF-A0A660T2W6-F1
#
_entry.id   AF-A0A660T2W6-F1
#
_cell.length_a   1.000
_cell.length_b   1.000
_cell.length_c   1.000
_cell.angle_alpha   90.00
_cell.angle_beta   90.00
_cell.angle_gamma   90.00
#
_symmetry.space_group_name_H-M   'P 1'
#
loop_
_entity.id
_entity.type
_entity.pdbx_description
1 polymer ?
#
loop_
_entity_poly.entity_id
_entity_poly.type
_entity_poly.pdbx_seq_one_letter_code
_entity_poly.pdbx_strand_id
1 'polypeptide(L)'
;LETHFLTGGDVVRVSRALVAAAKAGIELPFERAAAIDLAGRDVLDAVKTSVNPKVIDCPNPETGKLTIDAVAKDGIQLKAKARVTVRVNIDALIGGASEETIIARVGEGIVTTIGSAQTYKDVLENPDNISKRVLEKGLDAGTAFEILSIDIADIDVGSNIGAKLQADQAEADLRRFQAEAEQRRAAARAREQEMLAEVQENRAKVVLAEAEIPQAIAQSFRDGNLGIMDYYKLRNLQADTDMRKSLGDQTKPGKTNE
;
A
#
# COMPACT_ATOMS: atom_id res chain seq x y z
N LEU A 1 -38.28 16.84 -44.00
CA LEU A 1 -37.60 15.67 -44.63
C LEU A 1 -36.53 16.12 -45.63
N GLU A 2 -36.89 16.94 -46.62
CA GLU A 2 -35.91 17.50 -47.59
C GLU A 2 -34.75 18.24 -46.90
N THR A 3 -35.05 19.12 -45.94
CA THR A 3 -34.03 19.82 -45.15
C THR A 3 -33.10 18.86 -44.39
N HIS A 4 -33.64 17.76 -43.84
CA HIS A 4 -32.86 16.76 -43.09
C HIS A 4 -31.90 15.99 -43.99
N PHE A 5 -32.36 15.64 -45.19
CA PHE A 5 -31.53 15.00 -46.22
C PHE A 5 -30.40 15.91 -46.69
N LEU A 6 -30.71 17.20 -46.92
CA LEU A 6 -29.72 18.20 -47.33
C LEU A 6 -28.65 18.44 -46.25
N THR A 7 -28.99 18.28 -44.97
CA THR A 7 -28.05 18.35 -43.85
C THR A 7 -27.26 17.06 -43.62
N GLY A 8 -27.40 16.05 -44.48
CA GLY A 8 -26.65 14.78 -44.41
C GLY A 8 -27.26 13.72 -43.50
N GLY A 9 -28.52 13.89 -43.08
CA GLY A 9 -29.24 12.93 -42.24
C GLY A 9 -29.86 11.75 -43.01
N ASP A 10 -30.05 10.63 -42.32
CA ASP A 10 -30.61 9.40 -42.86
C ASP A 10 -32.15 9.39 -42.73
N VAL A 11 -32.81 9.86 -43.79
CA VAL A 11 -34.28 9.91 -43.88
C VAL A 11 -34.93 8.53 -43.71
N VAL A 12 -34.30 7.47 -44.20
CA VAL A 12 -34.85 6.10 -44.15
C VAL A 12 -34.81 5.57 -42.72
N ARG A 13 -33.72 5.82 -41.99
CA ARG A 13 -33.59 5.41 -40.59
C ARG A 13 -34.54 6.18 -39.69
N VAL A 14 -34.63 7.50 -39.83
CA VAL A 14 -35.54 8.35 -39.05
C VAL A 14 -37.00 7.98 -39.29
N SER A 15 -37.42 7.78 -40.54
CA SER A 15 -38.79 7.37 -40.84
C SER A 15 -39.16 6.01 -40.24
N ARG A 16 -38.25 5.02 -40.29
CA ARG A 16 -38.44 3.72 -39.62
C ARG A 16 -38.53 3.87 -38.10
N ALA A 17 -37.69 4.71 -37.50
CA ALA A 17 -37.71 4.97 -36.06
C ALA A 17 -39.04 5.60 -35.62
N LEU A 18 -39.56 6.57 -36.39
CA LEU A 18 -40.85 7.21 -36.11
C LEU A 18 -42.03 6.25 -36.20
N VAL A 19 -42.03 5.36 -37.21
CA VAL A 19 -43.06 4.32 -37.32
C VAL A 19 -42.98 3.33 -36.16
N ALA A 20 -41.76 2.94 -35.75
CA ALA A 20 -41.56 2.05 -34.60
C ALA A 20 -42.02 2.71 -33.29
N ALA A 21 -41.67 3.99 -33.07
CA ALA A 21 -42.06 4.76 -31.90
C ALA A 21 -43.58 4.93 -31.82
N ALA A 22 -44.24 5.28 -32.93
CA ALA A 22 -45.70 5.42 -32.99
C ALA A 22 -46.43 4.11 -32.68
N LYS A 23 -45.92 2.96 -33.18
CA LYS A 23 -46.49 1.64 -32.87
C LYS A 23 -46.28 1.21 -31.41
N ALA A 24 -45.19 1.67 -30.80
CA ALA A 24 -44.86 1.39 -29.40
C ALA A 24 -45.49 2.38 -28.41
N GLY A 25 -46.21 3.40 -28.89
CA GLY A 25 -46.80 4.44 -28.04
C GLY A 25 -45.79 5.42 -27.45
N ILE A 26 -44.63 5.59 -28.09
CA ILE A 26 -43.56 6.49 -27.64
C ILE A 26 -43.67 7.83 -28.38
N GLU A 27 -43.74 8.93 -27.64
CA GLU A 27 -43.78 10.28 -28.22
C GLU A 27 -42.39 10.70 -28.73
N LEU A 28 -42.17 10.53 -30.04
CA LEU A 28 -40.95 10.96 -30.72
C LEU A 28 -41.29 11.92 -31.86
N PRO A 29 -41.20 13.24 -31.67
CA PRO A 29 -41.43 14.20 -32.75
C PRO A 29 -40.30 14.14 -33.79
N PHE A 30 -40.64 14.45 -35.04
CA PHE A 30 -39.69 14.43 -36.15
C PHE A 30 -38.44 15.28 -35.89
N GLU A 31 -38.60 16.47 -35.31
CA GLU A 31 -37.50 17.39 -34.99
C GLU A 31 -36.47 16.75 -34.06
N ARG A 32 -36.94 15.98 -33.07
CA ARG A 32 -36.07 15.31 -32.11
C ARG A 32 -35.40 14.09 -32.72
N ALA A 33 -36.13 13.30 -33.51
CA ALA A 33 -35.55 12.19 -34.25
C ALA A 33 -34.47 12.66 -35.22
N ALA A 34 -34.70 13.77 -35.92
CA ALA A 34 -33.71 14.42 -36.79
C ALA A 34 -32.49 14.91 -35.99
N ALA A 35 -32.69 15.51 -34.82
CA ALA A 35 -31.59 15.98 -33.98
C ALA A 35 -30.71 14.83 -33.45
N ILE A 36 -31.30 13.69 -33.07
CA ILE A 36 -30.55 12.49 -32.62
C ILE A 36 -29.70 11.93 -33.78
N ASP A 37 -30.27 11.85 -34.98
CA ASP A 37 -29.58 11.36 -36.18
C ASP A 37 -28.41 12.27 -36.58
N LEU A 38 -28.62 13.59 -36.58
CA LEU A 38 -27.57 14.58 -36.86
C LEU A 38 -26.49 14.62 -35.78
N ALA A 39 -26.80 14.25 -34.55
CA ALA A 39 -25.81 14.06 -33.48
C ALA A 39 -24.97 12.78 -33.66
N GLY A 40 -25.20 12.01 -34.72
CA GLY A 40 -24.48 10.78 -35.05
C GLY A 40 -24.90 9.57 -34.22
N ARG A 41 -26.07 9.62 -33.57
CA ARG A 41 -26.62 8.48 -32.80
C ARG A 41 -27.70 7.76 -33.59
N ASP A 42 -27.80 6.44 -33.40
CA ASP A 42 -28.81 5.64 -34.08
C ASP A 42 -30.19 5.77 -33.40
N VAL A 43 -31.07 6.55 -34.03
CA VAL A 43 -32.45 6.77 -33.55
C VAL A 43 -33.26 5.48 -33.54
N LEU A 44 -33.07 4.61 -34.54
CA LEU A 44 -33.84 3.39 -34.67
C LEU A 44 -33.47 2.39 -33.57
N ASP A 45 -32.17 2.28 -33.27
CA ASP A 45 -31.68 1.45 -32.18
C ASP A 45 -32.11 1.98 -30.81
N ALA A 46 -32.10 3.30 -30.63
CA ALA A 46 -32.62 3.96 -29.43
C ALA A 46 -34.10 3.64 -29.18
N VAL A 47 -34.95 3.73 -30.21
CA VAL A 47 -36.37 3.39 -30.09
C VAL A 47 -36.56 1.89 -29.80
N LYS A 48 -35.82 1.01 -30.48
CA LYS A 48 -35.87 -0.44 -30.22
C LYS A 48 -35.48 -0.78 -28.79
N THR A 49 -34.41 -0.17 -28.29
CA THR A 49 -33.91 -0.37 -26.93
C THR A 49 -34.83 0.25 -25.88
N SER A 50 -35.60 1.27 -26.26
CA SER A 50 -36.65 1.83 -25.40
C SER A 50 -37.81 0.84 -25.19
N VAL A 51 -38.20 0.12 -26.25
CA VAL A 51 -39.25 -0.92 -26.21
C VAL A 51 -38.76 -2.21 -25.57
N ASN A 52 -37.59 -2.68 -25.99
CA ASN A 52 -36.97 -3.91 -25.52
C ASN A 52 -35.70 -3.55 -24.74
N PRO A 53 -35.73 -3.60 -23.39
CA PRO A 53 -34.56 -3.31 -22.57
C PRO A 53 -33.34 -4.15 -22.99
N LYS A 54 -32.17 -3.53 -22.96
CA LYS A 54 -30.89 -4.17 -23.27
C LYS A 54 -30.20 -4.55 -21.96
N VAL A 55 -29.55 -5.70 -21.94
CA VAL A 55 -28.71 -6.15 -20.83
C VAL A 55 -27.27 -5.80 -21.14
N ILE A 56 -26.60 -5.13 -20.19
CA ILE A 56 -25.19 -4.75 -20.24
C ILE A 56 -24.46 -5.47 -19.12
N ASP A 57 -23.39 -6.17 -19.45
CA ASP A 57 -22.53 -6.80 -18.45
C ASP A 57 -21.56 -5.75 -17.84
N CYS A 58 -21.45 -5.77 -16.51
CA CYS A 58 -20.58 -4.92 -15.72
C CYS A 58 -19.62 -5.84 -14.92
N PRO A 59 -18.31 -5.88 -15.24
CA PRO A 59 -17.59 -5.09 -16.24
C PRO A 59 -17.79 -5.63 -17.67
N ASN A 60 -17.59 -4.78 -18.68
CA ASN A 60 -17.68 -5.20 -20.09
C ASN A 60 -16.54 -6.19 -20.41
N PRO A 61 -16.84 -7.41 -20.92
CA PRO A 61 -15.82 -8.40 -21.31
C PRO A 61 -14.75 -7.86 -22.26
N GLU A 62 -15.09 -6.89 -23.11
CA GLU A 62 -14.18 -6.29 -24.10
C GLU A 62 -13.09 -5.42 -23.44
N THR A 63 -13.33 -4.91 -22.24
CA THR A 63 -12.38 -4.06 -21.50
C THR A 63 -11.28 -4.85 -20.79
N GLY A 64 -11.25 -6.17 -20.94
CA GLY A 64 -10.24 -7.07 -20.39
C GLY A 64 -10.38 -7.37 -18.89
N LYS A 65 -11.25 -6.65 -18.17
CA LYS A 65 -11.63 -6.98 -16.78
C LYS A 65 -12.88 -7.85 -16.78
N LEU A 66 -12.77 -9.03 -16.18
CA LEU A 66 -13.87 -10.00 -16.10
C LEU A 66 -14.73 -9.86 -14.84
N THR A 67 -14.19 -9.22 -13.80
CA THR A 67 -14.83 -9.07 -12.49
C THR A 67 -14.58 -7.70 -11.90
N ILE A 68 -15.50 -7.27 -11.05
CA ILE A 68 -15.37 -6.11 -10.18
C ILE A 68 -14.79 -6.60 -8.87
N ASP A 69 -13.54 -6.26 -8.63
CA ASP A 69 -12.80 -6.71 -7.46
C ASP A 69 -12.92 -5.67 -6.34
N ALA A 70 -13.37 -6.09 -5.16
CA ALA A 70 -13.49 -5.25 -3.98
C ALA A 70 -13.08 -6.03 -2.72
N VAL A 71 -12.71 -5.31 -1.65
CA VAL A 71 -12.25 -5.92 -0.39
C VAL A 71 -13.19 -5.51 0.72
N ALA A 72 -13.74 -6.48 1.45
CA ALA A 72 -14.55 -6.22 2.63
C ALA A 72 -13.67 -5.80 3.82
N LYS A 73 -14.27 -5.28 4.90
CA LYS A 73 -13.51 -4.79 6.07
C LYS A 73 -12.73 -5.87 6.81
N ASP A 74 -13.12 -7.12 6.67
CA ASP A 74 -12.39 -8.29 7.19
C ASP A 74 -11.14 -8.66 6.36
N GLY A 75 -10.86 -7.91 5.28
CA GLY A 75 -9.68 -8.09 4.44
C GLY A 75 -9.84 -9.18 3.38
N ILE A 76 -11.04 -9.73 3.19
CA ILE A 76 -11.31 -10.74 2.16
C ILE A 76 -11.74 -10.06 0.87
N GLN A 77 -11.10 -10.46 -0.23
CA GLN A 77 -11.45 -9.99 -1.55
C GLN A 77 -12.70 -10.72 -2.07
N LEU A 78 -13.63 -9.98 -2.65
CA LEU A 78 -14.76 -10.49 -3.40
C LEU A 78 -14.66 -10.02 -4.85
N LYS A 79 -15.03 -10.91 -5.77
CA LYS A 79 -15.07 -10.66 -7.21
C LYS A 79 -16.50 -10.78 -7.66
N ALA A 80 -17.12 -9.65 -8.00
CA ALA A 80 -18.52 -9.61 -8.41
C ALA A 80 -18.66 -9.42 -9.93
N LYS A 81 -19.68 -10.02 -10.52
CA LYS A 81 -20.16 -9.71 -11.87
C LYS A 81 -21.61 -9.26 -11.78
N ALA A 82 -21.94 -8.16 -12.43
CA ALA A 82 -23.30 -7.64 -12.47
C ALA A 82 -23.82 -7.55 -13.89
N ARG A 83 -25.13 -7.69 -14.04
CA ARG A 83 -25.89 -7.44 -15.26
C ARG A 83 -26.81 -6.27 -15.00
N VAL A 84 -26.70 -5.25 -15.84
CA VAL A 84 -27.51 -4.05 -15.74
C VAL A 84 -28.51 -4.09 -16.88
N THR A 85 -29.80 -4.13 -16.53
CA THR A 85 -30.87 -4.00 -17.52
C THR A 85 -31.19 -2.53 -17.69
N VAL A 86 -30.93 -1.99 -18.88
CA VAL A 86 -31.14 -0.58 -19.20
C VAL A 86 -32.18 -0.41 -20.30
N ARG A 87 -32.88 0.71 -20.23
CA ARG A 87 -33.75 1.22 -21.29
C ARG A 87 -33.20 2.56 -21.77
N VAL A 88 -33.29 2.85 -23.06
CA VAL A 88 -32.91 4.18 -23.56
C VAL A 88 -33.96 5.21 -23.16
N ASN A 89 -33.50 6.28 -22.50
CA ASN A 89 -34.30 7.47 -22.29
C ASN A 89 -34.11 8.39 -23.51
N ILE A 90 -35.12 8.41 -24.38
CA ILE A 90 -35.12 9.22 -25.60
C ILE A 90 -34.96 10.70 -25.28
N ASP A 91 -35.41 11.14 -24.10
CA ASP A 91 -35.32 12.55 -23.74
C ASP A 91 -33.88 13.02 -23.51
N ALA A 92 -33.09 12.17 -22.86
CA ALA A 92 -31.70 12.44 -22.46
C ALA A 92 -30.66 11.90 -23.45
N LEU A 93 -31.08 11.38 -24.59
CA LEU A 93 -30.19 10.74 -25.56
C LEU A 93 -29.19 11.72 -26.21
N ILE A 94 -29.59 12.99 -26.38
CA ILE A 94 -28.73 14.07 -26.87
C ILE A 94 -27.99 14.68 -25.68
N GLY A 95 -26.67 14.55 -25.64
CA GLY A 95 -25.82 15.07 -24.56
C GLY A 95 -25.72 14.17 -23.32
N GLY A 96 -26.52 13.11 -23.22
CA GLY A 96 -26.40 12.11 -22.16
C GLY A 96 -25.13 11.27 -22.27
N ALA A 97 -24.64 10.83 -21.11
CA ALA A 97 -23.48 9.94 -21.01
C ALA A 97 -23.77 8.54 -21.61
N SER A 98 -22.72 7.90 -22.13
CA SER A 98 -22.76 6.59 -22.79
C SER A 98 -22.86 5.42 -21.80
N GLU A 99 -23.04 4.21 -22.34
CA GLU A 99 -23.07 2.94 -21.59
C GLU A 99 -21.84 2.77 -20.66
N GLU A 100 -20.66 3.21 -21.11
CA GLU A 100 -19.41 3.16 -20.33
C GLU A 100 -19.51 3.90 -19.00
N THR A 101 -20.23 5.03 -18.98
CA THR A 101 -20.41 5.81 -17.75
C THR A 101 -21.29 5.07 -16.75
N ILE A 102 -22.30 4.35 -17.24
CA ILE A 102 -23.18 3.52 -16.39
C ILE A 102 -22.38 2.36 -15.81
N ILE A 103 -21.58 1.67 -16.62
CA ILE A 103 -20.71 0.58 -16.17
C ILE A 103 -19.76 1.07 -15.08
N ALA A 104 -19.13 2.23 -15.27
CA ALA A 104 -18.22 2.81 -14.28
C ALA A 104 -18.94 3.17 -12.97
N ARG A 105 -20.10 3.82 -13.03
CA ARG A 105 -20.89 4.22 -11.87
C ARG A 105 -21.46 3.03 -11.10
N VAL A 106 -21.99 2.03 -11.80
CA VAL A 106 -22.45 0.77 -11.20
C VAL A 106 -21.28 0.05 -10.55
N GLY A 107 -20.13 0.00 -11.23
CA GLY A 107 -18.92 -0.59 -10.67
C GLY A 107 -18.43 0.09 -9.40
N GLU A 108 -18.41 1.42 -9.38
CA GLU A 108 -18.10 2.19 -8.16
C GLU A 108 -19.10 1.90 -7.03
N GLY A 109 -20.39 1.84 -7.37
CA GLY A 109 -21.46 1.50 -6.44
C GLY A 109 -21.25 0.12 -5.79
N ILE A 110 -20.92 -0.89 -6.60
CA ILE A 110 -20.64 -2.25 -6.14
C ILE A 110 -19.40 -2.28 -5.25
N VAL A 111 -18.30 -1.67 -5.68
CA VAL A 111 -17.05 -1.59 -4.90
C VAL A 111 -17.29 -0.92 -3.54
N THR A 112 -18.01 0.19 -3.53
CA THR A 112 -18.35 0.91 -2.29
C THR A 112 -19.20 0.05 -1.36
N THR A 113 -20.16 -0.68 -1.91
CA THR A 113 -21.06 -1.50 -1.10
C THR A 113 -20.32 -2.67 -0.47
N ILE A 114 -19.48 -3.37 -1.24
CA ILE A 114 -18.64 -4.45 -0.73
C ILE A 114 -17.64 -3.92 0.31
N GLY A 115 -16.98 -2.79 0.04
CA GLY A 115 -16.03 -2.17 0.97
C GLY A 115 -16.67 -1.67 2.27
N SER A 116 -17.97 -1.37 2.25
CA SER A 116 -18.72 -0.97 3.45
C SER A 116 -19.13 -2.14 4.34
N ALA A 117 -19.15 -3.37 3.81
CA ALA A 117 -19.56 -4.57 4.53
C ALA A 117 -18.55 -4.93 5.63
N GLN A 118 -19.06 -5.39 6.78
CA GLN A 118 -18.21 -5.80 7.89
C GLN A 118 -17.50 -7.12 7.59
N THR A 119 -18.24 -8.08 7.03
CA THR A 119 -17.69 -9.36 6.62
C THR A 119 -18.07 -9.71 5.18
N TYR A 120 -17.25 -10.52 4.53
CA TYR A 120 -17.56 -11.06 3.19
C TYR A 120 -18.81 -11.96 3.20
N LYS A 121 -19.12 -12.57 4.36
CA LYS A 121 -20.30 -13.42 4.53
C LYS A 121 -21.60 -12.63 4.40
N ASP A 122 -21.65 -11.43 4.96
CA ASP A 122 -22.82 -10.55 4.86
C ASP A 122 -23.21 -10.27 3.40
N VAL A 123 -22.19 -10.18 2.53
CA VAL A 123 -22.36 -9.95 1.09
C VAL A 123 -22.83 -11.21 0.36
N LEU A 124 -22.30 -12.38 0.74
CA LEU A 124 -22.68 -13.67 0.16
C LEU A 124 -24.08 -14.14 0.58
N GLU A 125 -24.50 -13.83 1.81
CA GLU A 125 -25.82 -14.20 2.31
C GLU A 125 -26.94 -13.47 1.58
N ASN A 126 -26.70 -12.20 1.19
CA ASN A 126 -27.70 -11.35 0.54
C ASN A 126 -27.08 -10.48 -0.57
N PRO A 127 -26.77 -11.06 -1.76
CA PRO A 127 -26.19 -10.31 -2.87
C PRO A 127 -27.12 -9.20 -3.40
N ASP A 128 -28.44 -9.38 -3.26
CA ASP A 128 -29.46 -8.39 -3.65
C ASP A 128 -29.36 -7.07 -2.86
N ASN A 129 -28.70 -7.06 -1.70
CA ASN A 129 -28.48 -5.82 -0.97
C ASN A 129 -27.51 -4.89 -1.71
N ILE A 130 -26.62 -5.45 -2.54
CA ILE A 130 -25.74 -4.67 -3.40
C ILE A 130 -26.57 -3.89 -4.41
N SER A 131 -27.44 -4.57 -5.15
CA SER A 131 -28.24 -3.93 -6.20
C SER A 131 -29.15 -2.84 -5.65
N LYS A 132 -29.82 -3.07 -4.51
CA LYS A 132 -30.68 -2.06 -3.86
C LYS A 132 -29.91 -0.80 -3.48
N ARG A 133 -28.78 -0.95 -2.77
CA ARG A 133 -27.95 0.20 -2.35
C ARG A 133 -27.34 0.96 -3.53
N VAL A 134 -27.06 0.25 -4.61
CA VAL A 134 -26.50 0.83 -5.84
C VAL A 134 -27.57 1.61 -6.61
N LEU A 135 -28.81 1.08 -6.69
CA LEU A 135 -29.96 1.77 -7.28
C LEU A 135 -30.36 3.04 -6.49
N GLU A 136 -30.31 3.00 -5.16
CA GLU A 136 -30.62 4.16 -4.29
C GLU A 136 -29.76 5.40 -4.56
N LYS A 137 -28.58 5.25 -5.17
CA LYS A 137 -27.67 6.36 -5.47
C LYS A 137 -28.07 7.17 -6.72
N GLY A 138 -29.07 6.75 -7.50
CA GLY A 138 -29.51 7.49 -8.70
C GLY A 138 -28.45 7.57 -9.79
N LEU A 139 -27.92 6.42 -10.21
CA LEU A 139 -26.77 6.32 -11.12
C LEU A 139 -27.09 6.71 -12.58
N ASP A 140 -28.37 6.75 -12.91
CA ASP A 140 -28.97 7.11 -14.20
C ASP A 140 -29.02 8.63 -14.45
N ALA A 141 -28.80 9.46 -13.41
CA ALA A 141 -28.81 10.91 -13.51
C ALA A 141 -27.79 11.44 -14.55
N GLY A 142 -28.29 12.11 -15.60
CA GLY A 142 -27.47 12.68 -16.68
C GLY A 142 -26.93 11.66 -17.69
N THR A 143 -27.46 10.44 -17.70
CA THR A 143 -27.11 9.41 -18.69
C THR A 143 -28.20 9.30 -19.77
N ALA A 144 -27.85 8.74 -20.93
CA ALA A 144 -28.80 8.49 -22.01
C ALA A 144 -29.72 7.27 -21.73
N PHE A 145 -29.55 6.59 -20.59
CA PHE A 145 -30.28 5.39 -20.25
C PHE A 145 -30.93 5.49 -18.87
N GLU A 146 -32.02 4.77 -18.71
CA GLU A 146 -32.69 4.53 -17.45
C GLU A 146 -32.35 3.10 -17.00
N ILE A 147 -31.96 2.95 -15.73
CA ILE A 147 -31.61 1.64 -15.16
C ILE A 147 -32.90 1.01 -14.61
N LEU A 148 -33.31 -0.13 -15.15
CA LEU A 148 -34.48 -0.87 -14.66
C LEU A 148 -34.10 -1.79 -13.50
N SER A 149 -33.03 -2.57 -13.68
CA SER A 149 -32.54 -3.49 -12.68
C SER A 149 -31.01 -3.61 -12.75
N ILE A 150 -30.43 -3.93 -11.59
CA ILE A 150 -29.05 -4.36 -11.47
C ILE A 150 -29.11 -5.72 -10.81
N ASP A 151 -28.68 -6.74 -11.52
CA ASP A 151 -28.71 -8.12 -11.06
C ASP A 151 -27.27 -8.60 -10.86
N ILE A 152 -26.95 -9.16 -9.70
CA ILE A 152 -25.62 -9.72 -9.47
C ILE A 152 -25.61 -11.13 -10.06
N ALA A 153 -24.83 -11.32 -11.12
CA ALA A 153 -24.76 -12.58 -11.85
C ALA A 153 -23.90 -13.63 -11.13
N ASP A 154 -22.84 -13.18 -10.46
CA ASP A 154 -21.82 -14.06 -9.86
C ASP A 154 -21.05 -13.31 -8.76
N ILE A 155 -20.72 -13.99 -7.66
CA ILE A 155 -19.84 -13.47 -6.60
C ILE A 155 -18.88 -14.58 -6.16
N ASP A 156 -17.60 -14.39 -6.44
CA ASP A 156 -16.54 -15.31 -6.02
C ASP A 156 -15.74 -14.74 -4.85
N VAL A 157 -15.31 -15.62 -3.95
CA VAL A 157 -14.35 -15.28 -2.89
C VAL A 157 -12.93 -15.39 -3.46
N GLY A 158 -12.20 -14.28 -3.41
CA GLY A 158 -10.84 -14.16 -3.88
C GLY A 158 -9.80 -14.44 -2.79
N SER A 159 -8.73 -13.64 -2.80
CA SER A 159 -7.63 -13.79 -1.83
C SER A 159 -7.94 -13.11 -0.50
N ASN A 160 -7.38 -13.64 0.59
CA ASN A 160 -7.37 -12.93 1.86
C ASN A 160 -6.23 -11.90 1.86
N ILE A 161 -6.56 -10.69 1.43
CA ILE A 161 -5.62 -9.57 1.35
C ILE A 161 -5.21 -9.12 2.75
N GLY A 162 -6.11 -9.19 3.73
CA GLY A 162 -5.81 -8.86 5.12
C GLY A 162 -4.67 -9.71 5.69
N ALA A 163 -4.75 -11.03 5.53
CA ALA A 163 -3.70 -11.96 5.97
C ALA A 163 -2.37 -11.72 5.22
N LYS A 164 -2.44 -11.43 3.91
CA LYS A 164 -1.25 -11.14 3.11
C LYS A 164 -0.56 -9.85 3.58
N LEU A 165 -1.32 -8.78 3.78
CA LEU A 165 -0.79 -7.51 4.29
C LEU A 165 -0.20 -7.66 5.69
N GLN A 166 -0.82 -8.47 6.56
CA GLN A 166 -0.27 -8.77 7.89
C GLN A 166 1.05 -9.55 7.80
N ALA A 167 1.16 -10.52 6.91
CA ALA A 167 2.40 -11.26 6.69
C ALA A 167 3.50 -10.33 6.14
N ASP A 168 3.17 -9.49 5.15
CA ASP A 168 4.10 -8.53 4.56
C ASP A 168 4.58 -7.51 5.61
N GLN A 169 3.69 -7.04 6.49
CA GLN A 169 4.04 -6.16 7.61
C GLN A 169 4.96 -6.86 8.61
N ALA A 170 4.66 -8.10 8.99
CA ALA A 170 5.49 -8.87 9.91
C ALA A 170 6.90 -9.13 9.34
N GLU A 171 7.01 -9.39 8.04
CA GLU A 171 8.31 -9.54 7.37
C GLU A 171 9.10 -8.22 7.36
N ALA A 172 8.43 -7.11 7.06
CA ALA A 172 9.05 -5.78 7.12
C ALA A 172 9.53 -5.44 8.54
N ASP A 173 8.75 -5.77 9.56
CA ASP A 173 9.12 -5.59 10.97
C ASP A 173 10.33 -6.43 11.35
N LEU A 174 10.34 -7.70 10.97
CA LEU A 174 11.48 -8.59 11.21
C LEU A 174 12.77 -8.05 10.59
N ARG A 175 12.71 -7.54 9.35
CA ARG A 175 13.87 -6.90 8.70
C ARG A 175 14.32 -5.64 9.44
N ARG A 176 13.39 -4.80 9.91
CA ARG A 176 13.71 -3.61 10.71
C ARG A 176 14.41 -3.98 12.01
N PHE A 177 13.86 -4.93 12.77
CA PHE A 177 14.46 -5.37 14.03
C PHE A 177 15.82 -6.05 13.84
N GLN A 178 16.01 -6.80 12.75
CA GLN A 178 17.33 -7.35 12.40
C GLN A 178 18.34 -6.25 12.12
N ALA A 179 17.97 -5.24 11.33
CA ALA A 179 18.83 -4.10 11.04
C ALA A 179 19.18 -3.29 12.30
N GLU A 180 18.22 -3.04 13.20
CA GLU A 180 18.50 -2.39 14.48
C GLU A 180 19.42 -3.21 15.38
N ALA A 181 19.24 -4.54 15.41
CA ALA A 181 20.10 -5.43 16.17
C ALA A 181 21.54 -5.43 15.62
N GLU A 182 21.70 -5.41 14.31
CA GLU A 182 23.02 -5.27 13.66
C GLU A 182 23.66 -3.91 13.95
N GLN A 183 22.90 -2.81 13.86
CA GLN A 183 23.38 -1.48 14.22
C GLN A 183 23.85 -1.43 15.68
N ARG A 184 23.07 -1.99 16.62
CA ARG A 184 23.47 -2.07 18.04
C ARG A 184 24.72 -2.90 18.23
N ARG A 185 24.84 -4.04 17.54
CA ARG A 185 26.05 -4.88 17.57
C ARG A 185 27.28 -4.17 17.00
N ALA A 186 27.10 -3.38 15.94
CA ALA A 186 28.16 -2.58 15.36
C ALA A 186 28.59 -1.45 16.31
N ALA A 187 27.63 -0.73 16.90
CA ALA A 187 27.89 0.33 17.87
C ALA A 187 28.57 -0.19 19.15
N ALA A 188 28.16 -1.37 19.65
CA ALA A 188 28.80 -2.00 20.81
C ALA A 188 30.26 -2.37 20.51
N ARG A 189 30.54 -2.95 19.33
CA ARG A 189 31.91 -3.23 18.89
C ARG A 189 32.75 -1.98 18.71
N ALA A 190 32.18 -0.92 18.12
CA ALA A 190 32.86 0.36 17.98
C ALA A 190 33.24 0.94 19.36
N ARG A 191 32.30 0.94 20.31
CA ARG A 191 32.55 1.38 21.69
C ARG A 191 33.61 0.52 22.39
N GLU A 192 33.61 -0.78 22.19
CA GLU A 192 34.66 -1.67 22.74
C GLU A 192 36.04 -1.30 22.18
N GLN A 193 36.15 -1.01 20.89
CA GLN A 193 37.41 -0.56 20.27
C GLN A 193 37.84 0.83 20.78
N GLU A 194 36.91 1.77 20.95
CA GLU A 194 37.18 3.08 21.55
C GLU A 194 37.74 2.93 22.97
N MET A 195 37.13 2.09 23.81
CA MET A 195 37.59 1.83 25.18
C MET A 195 38.96 1.15 25.19
N LEU A 196 39.22 0.20 24.28
CA LEU A 196 40.53 -0.44 24.14
C LEU A 196 41.61 0.59 23.76
N ALA A 197 41.31 1.49 22.82
CA ALA A 197 42.21 2.58 22.43
C ALA A 197 42.48 3.52 23.62
N GLU A 198 41.45 3.87 24.39
CA GLU A 198 41.58 4.71 25.58
C GLU A 198 42.44 4.06 26.68
N VAL A 199 42.28 2.74 26.91
CA VAL A 199 43.13 1.99 27.84
C VAL A 199 44.59 2.00 27.37
N GLN A 200 44.84 1.85 26.07
CA GLN A 200 46.18 1.93 25.50
C GLN A 200 46.79 3.34 25.64
N GLU A 201 46.02 4.39 25.37
CA GLU A 201 46.45 5.77 25.53
C GLU A 201 46.80 6.08 26.99
N ASN A 202 45.94 5.66 27.94
CA ASN A 202 46.19 5.85 29.36
C ASN A 202 47.40 5.04 29.85
N ARG A 203 47.60 3.81 29.35
CA ARG A 203 48.83 3.05 29.61
C ARG A 203 50.06 3.79 29.07
N ALA A 204 49.99 4.37 27.88
CA ALA A 204 51.10 5.14 27.33
C ALA A 204 51.41 6.38 28.21
N LYS A 205 50.39 7.06 28.74
CA LYS A 205 50.58 8.16 29.71
C LYS A 205 51.27 7.70 31.00
N VAL A 206 50.87 6.55 31.54
CA VAL A 206 51.53 5.97 32.73
C VAL A 206 52.99 5.65 32.44
N VAL A 207 53.28 5.02 31.30
CA VAL A 207 54.66 4.70 30.89
C VAL A 207 55.51 5.96 30.70
N LEU A 208 54.93 7.02 30.12
CA LEU A 208 55.61 8.31 29.99
C LEU A 208 55.95 8.92 31.36
N ALA A 209 55.00 8.92 32.30
CA ALA A 209 55.24 9.40 33.66
C ALA A 209 56.26 8.53 34.43
N GLU A 210 56.23 7.21 34.26
CA GLU A 210 57.23 6.31 34.84
C GLU A 210 58.63 6.55 34.25
N ALA A 211 58.72 6.91 32.96
CA ALA A 211 59.99 7.23 32.30
C ALA A 211 60.62 8.55 32.81
N GLU A 212 59.84 9.46 33.39
CA GLU A 212 60.36 10.67 34.05
C GLU A 212 61.12 10.33 35.33
N ILE A 213 60.80 9.22 36.02
CA ILE A 213 61.44 8.83 37.28
C ILE A 213 62.94 8.54 37.09
N PRO A 214 63.37 7.68 36.14
CA PRO A 214 64.79 7.50 35.85
C PRO A 214 65.50 8.78 35.44
N GLN A 215 64.84 9.66 34.67
CA GLN A 215 65.42 10.93 34.24
C GLN A 215 65.64 11.88 35.43
N ALA A 216 64.67 11.98 36.34
CA ALA A 216 64.76 12.76 37.56
C ALA A 216 65.84 12.20 38.51
N ILE A 217 65.98 10.87 38.62
CA ILE A 217 67.07 10.22 39.36
C ILE A 217 68.43 10.56 38.73
N ALA A 218 68.55 10.46 37.40
CA ALA A 218 69.77 10.81 36.68
C ALA A 218 70.14 12.31 36.81
N GLN A 219 69.14 13.18 36.89
CA GLN A 219 69.34 14.60 37.17
C GLN A 219 69.79 14.83 38.62
N SER A 220 69.19 14.13 39.59
CA SER A 220 69.57 14.20 41.00
C SER A 220 71.02 13.74 41.26
N PHE A 221 71.52 12.78 40.48
CA PHE A 221 72.93 12.38 40.48
C PHE A 221 73.86 13.47 39.91
N ARG A 222 73.43 14.17 38.85
CA ARG A 222 74.21 15.26 38.24
C ARG A 222 74.29 16.49 39.14
N ASP A 223 73.20 16.82 39.81
CA ASP A 223 73.10 17.99 40.70
C ASP A 223 73.70 17.72 42.11
N GLY A 224 74.17 16.49 42.36
CA GLY A 224 74.84 16.11 43.61
C GLY A 224 73.91 15.85 44.80
N ASN A 225 72.60 15.81 44.58
CA ASN A 225 71.59 15.61 45.63
C ASN A 225 71.39 14.13 46.03
N LEU A 226 71.87 13.18 45.23
CA LEU A 226 71.79 11.75 45.49
C LEU A 226 73.16 11.08 45.29
N GLY A 227 73.64 10.35 46.31
CA GLY A 227 74.92 9.63 46.27
C GLY A 227 74.80 8.21 45.73
N ILE A 228 75.90 7.66 45.18
CA ILE A 228 75.98 6.29 44.65
C ILE A 228 75.59 5.25 45.71
N MET A 229 76.04 5.43 46.96
CA MET A 229 75.71 4.52 48.06
C MET A 229 74.22 4.53 48.41
N ASP A 230 73.52 5.64 48.22
CA ASP A 230 72.09 5.74 48.52
C ASP A 230 71.23 5.12 47.42
N TYR A 231 71.67 5.16 46.17
CA TYR A 231 71.03 4.42 45.08
C TYR A 231 71.16 2.90 45.23
N TYR A 232 72.32 2.39 45.66
CA TYR A 232 72.48 0.97 45.97
C TYR A 232 71.56 0.52 47.12
N LYS A 233 71.37 1.35 48.16
CA LYS A 233 70.39 1.07 49.22
C LYS A 233 68.95 1.03 48.68
N LEU A 234 68.59 2.00 47.82
CA LEU A 234 67.27 2.07 47.20
C LEU A 234 66.97 0.83 46.35
N ARG A 235 67.95 0.39 45.55
CA ARG A 235 67.85 -0.84 44.74
C ARG A 235 67.75 -2.10 45.60
N ASN A 236 68.48 -2.18 46.72
CA ASN A 236 68.37 -3.30 47.65
C ASN A 236 66.99 -3.35 48.33
N LEU A 237 66.44 -2.20 48.73
CA LEU A 237 65.09 -2.12 49.29
C LEU A 237 64.01 -2.52 48.28
N GLN A 238 64.16 -2.14 47.01
CA GLN A 238 63.27 -2.59 45.93
C GLN A 238 63.35 -4.12 45.75
N ALA A 239 64.57 -4.68 45.67
CA ALA A 239 64.77 -6.12 45.56
C ALA A 239 64.16 -6.90 46.73
N ASP A 240 64.34 -6.43 47.97
CA ASP A 240 63.70 -7.02 49.15
C ASP A 240 62.16 -6.94 49.10
N THR A 241 61.63 -5.84 48.56
CA THR A 241 60.18 -5.65 48.40
C THR A 241 59.61 -6.59 47.34
N ASP A 242 60.31 -6.78 46.21
CA ASP A 242 59.92 -7.71 45.15
C ASP A 242 60.03 -9.17 45.61
N MET A 243 61.05 -9.51 46.38
CA MET A 243 61.15 -10.81 47.05
C MET A 243 59.99 -11.04 48.03
N ARG A 244 59.60 -10.04 48.84
CA ARG A 244 58.43 -10.15 49.73
C ARG A 244 57.11 -10.28 48.96
N LYS A 245 56.92 -9.53 47.87
CA LYS A 245 55.71 -9.63 47.04
C LYS A 245 55.57 -11.01 46.40
N SER A 246 56.66 -11.55 45.84
CA SER A 246 56.66 -12.89 45.23
C SER A 246 56.39 -14.00 46.26
N LEU A 247 56.93 -13.88 47.48
CA LEU A 247 56.60 -14.79 48.59
C LEU A 247 55.13 -14.66 49.06
N GLY A 248 54.58 -13.45 49.06
CA GLY A 248 53.18 -13.17 49.42
C GLY A 248 52.15 -13.63 48.37
N ASP A 249 52.50 -13.64 47.09
CA ASP A 249 51.61 -14.15 46.03
C ASP A 249 51.61 -15.70 45.98
N GLN A 250 52.68 -16.38 46.42
CA GLN A 250 52.67 -17.84 46.57
C GLN A 250 51.80 -18.36 47.72
N THR A 251 51.39 -17.49 48.66
CA THR A 251 50.56 -17.86 49.83
C THR A 251 49.07 -17.62 49.64
N LYS A 252 48.61 -17.12 48.48
CA LYS A 252 47.18 -17.09 48.15
C LYS A 252 46.75 -18.50 47.72
N PRO A 253 45.83 -19.18 48.44
CA PRO A 253 45.31 -20.47 48.00
C PRO A 253 44.63 -20.26 46.64
N GLY A 254 45.05 -21.08 45.67
CA GLY A 254 44.59 -20.96 44.28
C GLY A 254 43.08 -20.89 44.21
N LYS A 255 42.56 -19.85 43.57
CA LYS A 255 41.20 -19.85 43.05
C LYS A 255 41.12 -21.00 42.04
N THR A 256 40.44 -22.07 42.43
CA THR A 256 39.90 -23.07 41.52
C THR A 256 39.04 -22.34 40.49
N ASN A 257 39.46 -22.39 39.23
CA ASN A 257 38.69 -21.89 38.11
C ASN A 257 37.48 -22.82 37.88
N GLU A 258 36.28 -22.24 38.00
CA GLU A 258 35.08 -22.67 37.26
C GLU A 258 35.11 -22.06 35.85
#